data_AF-A0A9P0B654-F1
#
_entry.id   AF-A0A9P0B654-F1
#
_cell.length_a   1.000
_cell.length_b   1.000
_cell.length_c   1.000
_cell.angle_alpha   90.00
_cell.angle_beta   90.00
_cell.angle_gamma   90.00
#
_symmetry.space_group_name_H-M   'P 1'
#
loop_
_entity.id
_entity.type
_entity.pdbx_description
1 polymer ?
#
loop_
_entity_poly.entity_id
_entity_poly.type
_entity_poly.pdbx_seq_one_letter_code
_entity_poly.pdbx_strand_id
1 'polypeptide(L)'
;MPDYCYYYEAVVLNFGRHVLRNHMTEKDVAEISTKPVGSKERRELFDNLRRKGNFLASGGKCFKAVRQTYVLERTLLPCDNCLGFFSSKLLYRHRKKCLKGTNPVGSAQAAGQSKLLSNLKIDSRLKEEVFPRMRPDKISLEAKNDPLIRAFGTRYLKTHREKHFIHVTSRKMRELSKILLEMRKLDTSITTMFSGLQPKFFDMFVEATKCIAKYDAEKDVYHSPTFAMNICTSLKMCCDIAITFAYKKQAPYVSVSSATFEADLKTLIHLFETNWSFEVSSHAASNLNLNKWNKVTIISLASDLKLLRQHLIKIADNALQNLKKYKNEIATSIVQETDNTLQSKIKLGFNDYNKLIESVYCRVILLNRKRSGEKTFF
;
A
#
# COMPACT_ATOMS: atom_id res chain seq x y z
N MET A 1 5.09 -34.87 -16.02
CA MET A 1 4.23 -34.27 -14.97
C MET A 1 2.93 -33.81 -15.58
N PRO A 2 1.79 -34.07 -14.92
CA PRO A 2 0.49 -33.67 -15.42
C PRO A 2 0.30 -32.14 -15.37
N ASP A 3 -0.70 -31.66 -16.10
CA ASP A 3 -1.17 -30.27 -16.12
C ASP A 3 -2.71 -30.25 -16.10
N TYR A 4 -3.31 -29.19 -15.59
CA TYR A 4 -4.77 -29.04 -15.58
C TYR A 4 -5.27 -28.43 -16.89
N CYS A 5 -6.22 -29.11 -17.53
CA CYS A 5 -6.97 -28.56 -18.65
C CYS A 5 -8.23 -27.87 -18.11
N TYR A 6 -8.37 -26.56 -18.33
CA TYR A 6 -9.56 -25.85 -17.84
C TYR A 6 -10.79 -26.05 -18.72
N TYR A 7 -10.66 -26.49 -19.97
CA TYR A 7 -11.80 -26.80 -20.83
C TYR A 7 -12.49 -28.11 -20.42
N TYR A 8 -11.69 -29.08 -20.00
CA TYR A 8 -12.16 -30.39 -19.55
C TYR A 8 -12.24 -30.50 -18.02
N GLU A 9 -11.83 -29.45 -17.30
CA GLU A 9 -11.80 -29.34 -15.84
C GLU A 9 -11.11 -30.51 -15.11
N ALA A 10 -10.10 -31.12 -15.75
CA ALA A 10 -9.39 -32.26 -15.18
C ALA A 10 -7.89 -32.21 -15.43
N VAL A 11 -7.16 -33.00 -14.63
CA VAL A 11 -5.72 -33.17 -14.74
C VAL A 11 -5.41 -34.14 -15.89
N VAL A 12 -4.58 -33.70 -16.84
CA VAL A 12 -4.27 -34.45 -18.07
C VAL A 12 -2.77 -34.69 -18.23
N LEU A 13 -2.43 -35.84 -18.83
CA LEU A 13 -1.08 -36.14 -19.30
C LEU A 13 -0.91 -35.67 -20.75
N ASN A 14 0.32 -35.34 -21.15
CA ASN A 14 0.63 -34.88 -22.51
C ASN A 14 -0.25 -33.71 -22.97
N PHE A 15 -0.36 -32.66 -22.14
CA PHE A 15 -1.25 -31.50 -22.31
C PHE A 15 -1.37 -30.99 -23.76
N GLY A 16 -0.25 -30.78 -24.45
CA GLY A 16 -0.27 -30.27 -25.83
C GLY A 16 -1.01 -31.18 -26.82
N ARG A 17 -0.84 -32.51 -26.69
CA ARG A 17 -1.55 -33.49 -27.52
C ARG A 17 -3.03 -33.57 -27.15
N HIS A 18 -3.36 -33.52 -25.86
CA HIS A 18 -4.75 -33.50 -25.39
C HIS A 18 -5.51 -32.30 -25.96
N VAL A 19 -4.96 -31.10 -25.80
CA VAL A 19 -5.61 -29.86 -26.22
C VAL A 19 -5.81 -29.81 -27.74
N LEU A 20 -4.80 -30.22 -28.53
CA LEU A 20 -4.92 -30.27 -29.99
C LEU A 20 -5.86 -31.36 -30.52
N ARG A 21 -6.28 -32.34 -29.72
CA ARG A 21 -7.20 -33.39 -30.17
C ARG A 21 -8.64 -33.09 -29.78
N ASN A 22 -8.82 -32.60 -28.56
CA ASN A 22 -10.14 -32.50 -27.93
C ASN A 22 -10.71 -31.08 -27.96
N HIS A 23 -9.87 -30.05 -28.14
CA HIS A 23 -10.26 -28.64 -27.98
C HIS A 23 -9.86 -27.78 -29.19
N MET A 24 -9.75 -28.33 -30.40
CA MET A 24 -9.30 -27.57 -31.60
C MET A 24 -10.21 -26.40 -31.96
N THR A 25 -11.50 -26.50 -31.64
CA THR A 25 -12.51 -25.48 -31.93
C THR A 25 -12.37 -24.24 -31.03
N GLU A 26 -11.66 -24.36 -29.91
CA GLU A 26 -11.46 -23.27 -28.97
C GLU A 26 -10.50 -22.22 -29.53
N LYS A 27 -10.84 -20.94 -29.39
CA LYS A 27 -10.08 -19.82 -29.98
C LYS A 27 -8.59 -19.86 -29.66
N ASP A 28 -8.25 -20.03 -28.37
CA ASP A 28 -6.86 -20.05 -27.90
C ASP A 28 -6.08 -21.25 -28.49
N VAL A 29 -6.75 -22.35 -28.81
CA VAL A 29 -6.16 -23.59 -29.35
C VAL A 29 -6.07 -23.54 -30.87
N ALA A 30 -7.09 -23.00 -31.53
CA ALA A 30 -7.07 -22.70 -32.95
C ALA A 30 -5.89 -21.78 -33.28
N GLU A 31 -5.68 -20.72 -32.51
CA GLU A 31 -4.50 -19.83 -32.66
C GLU A 31 -3.19 -20.62 -32.56
N ILE A 32 -3.05 -21.53 -31.58
CA ILE A 32 -1.87 -22.39 -31.43
C ILE A 32 -1.64 -23.27 -32.67
N SER A 33 -2.72 -23.80 -33.27
CA SER A 33 -2.64 -24.70 -34.43
C SER A 33 -2.13 -24.01 -35.70
N THR A 34 -2.45 -22.72 -35.88
CA THR A 34 -1.97 -21.91 -37.02
C THR A 34 -0.47 -21.67 -37.01
N LYS A 35 0.18 -21.78 -35.84
CA LYS A 35 1.62 -21.51 -35.70
C LYS A 35 2.46 -22.73 -36.10
N PRO A 36 3.63 -22.53 -36.75
CA PRO A 36 4.51 -23.65 -37.12
C PRO A 36 4.94 -24.51 -35.93
N VAL A 37 5.00 -25.83 -36.14
CA VAL A 37 5.52 -26.77 -35.12
C VAL A 37 6.95 -26.38 -34.76
N GLY A 38 7.27 -26.34 -33.46
CA GLY A 38 8.61 -25.99 -32.97
C GLY A 38 8.89 -24.50 -32.86
N SER A 39 8.05 -23.62 -33.41
CA SER A 39 8.21 -22.17 -33.26
C SER A 39 8.14 -21.71 -31.80
N LYS A 40 8.89 -20.66 -31.47
CA LYS A 40 8.92 -20.07 -30.13
C LYS A 40 7.54 -19.54 -29.72
N GLU A 41 6.85 -18.88 -30.64
CA GLU A 41 5.49 -18.36 -30.44
C GLU A 41 4.51 -19.47 -30.06
N ARG A 42 4.52 -20.59 -30.81
CA ARG A 42 3.65 -21.74 -30.52
C ARG A 42 3.89 -22.30 -29.13
N ARG A 43 5.16 -22.39 -28.71
CA ARG A 43 5.53 -22.85 -27.36
C ARG A 43 5.01 -21.91 -26.28
N GLU A 44 5.14 -20.61 -26.49
CA GLU A 44 4.68 -19.60 -25.53
C GLU A 44 3.15 -19.58 -25.37
N LEU A 45 2.40 -19.76 -26.46
CA LEU A 45 0.94 -19.89 -26.43
C LEU A 45 0.52 -21.15 -25.63
N PHE A 46 1.16 -22.29 -25.87
CA PHE A 46 0.94 -23.49 -25.05
C PHE A 46 1.25 -23.26 -23.57
N ASP A 47 2.38 -22.62 -23.26
CA ASP A 47 2.78 -22.34 -21.88
C ASP A 47 1.82 -21.35 -21.20
N ASN A 48 1.26 -20.39 -21.94
CA ASN A 48 0.20 -19.50 -21.44
C ASN A 48 -1.06 -20.29 -21.09
N LEU A 49 -1.51 -21.16 -21.99
CA LEU A 49 -2.70 -21.98 -21.79
C LEU A 49 -2.53 -22.92 -20.59
N ARG A 50 -1.36 -23.57 -20.48
CA ARG A 50 -0.99 -24.43 -19.35
C ARG A 50 -1.01 -23.66 -18.03
N ARG A 51 -0.37 -22.48 -17.98
CA ARG A 51 -0.33 -21.64 -16.77
C ARG A 51 -1.72 -21.18 -16.34
N LYS A 52 -2.57 -20.78 -17.30
CA LYS A 52 -3.98 -20.42 -17.06
C LYS A 52 -4.74 -21.59 -16.43
N GLY A 53 -4.67 -22.78 -17.02
CA GLY A 53 -5.31 -23.98 -16.47
C GLY A 53 -4.82 -24.31 -15.06
N ASN A 54 -3.51 -24.39 -14.86
CA ASN A 54 -2.92 -24.68 -13.56
C ASN A 54 -3.27 -23.64 -12.48
N PHE A 55 -3.42 -22.36 -12.85
CA PHE A 55 -3.85 -21.31 -11.92
C PHE A 55 -5.31 -21.48 -11.47
N LEU A 56 -6.19 -21.81 -12.41
CA LEU A 56 -7.62 -22.03 -12.15
C LEU A 56 -7.87 -23.28 -11.30
N ALA A 57 -7.16 -24.38 -11.59
CA ALA A 57 -7.28 -25.66 -10.89
C ALA A 57 -7.18 -25.57 -9.36
N SER A 58 -6.31 -24.68 -8.90
CA SER A 58 -5.98 -24.53 -7.49
C SER A 58 -6.71 -23.36 -6.82
N GLY A 59 -7.65 -22.71 -7.51
CA GLY A 59 -8.38 -21.57 -6.98
C GLY A 59 -7.46 -20.43 -6.52
N GLY A 60 -6.33 -20.24 -7.22
CA GLY A 60 -5.29 -19.28 -6.83
C GLY A 60 -4.17 -19.85 -5.94
N LYS A 61 -4.25 -21.09 -5.42
CA LYS A 61 -3.07 -21.76 -4.84
C LYS A 61 -2.11 -22.24 -5.94
N CYS A 62 -0.86 -22.54 -5.59
CA CYS A 62 0.10 -23.02 -6.58
C CYS A 62 -0.14 -24.50 -6.90
N PHE A 63 -0.77 -24.81 -8.04
CA PHE A 63 -0.82 -26.18 -8.57
C PHE A 63 0.57 -26.67 -8.99
N LYS A 64 1.32 -25.81 -9.70
CA LYS A 64 2.61 -26.14 -10.29
C LYS A 64 3.47 -24.90 -10.50
N ALA A 65 4.69 -24.93 -10.00
CA ALA A 65 5.67 -23.86 -10.21
C ALA A 65 6.25 -23.91 -11.63
N VAL A 66 6.49 -22.75 -12.24
CA VAL A 66 7.10 -22.66 -13.59
C VAL A 66 8.57 -23.12 -13.57
N ARG A 67 9.25 -22.94 -12.43
CA ARG A 67 10.57 -23.51 -12.16
C ARG A 67 10.58 -24.03 -10.73
N GLN A 68 10.79 -25.33 -10.58
CA GLN A 68 10.96 -25.95 -9.28
C GLN A 68 12.35 -25.56 -8.77
N THR A 69 12.40 -24.70 -7.75
CA THR A 69 13.65 -24.44 -7.03
C THR A 69 13.90 -25.58 -6.06
N TYR A 70 15.15 -26.03 -5.92
CA TYR A 70 15.58 -26.99 -4.89
C TYR A 70 15.32 -26.53 -3.43
N VAL A 71 14.93 -25.26 -3.26
CA VAL A 71 14.57 -24.68 -1.96
C VAL A 71 13.06 -24.81 -1.73
N LEU A 72 12.68 -25.71 -0.83
CA LEU A 72 11.29 -26.12 -0.53
C LEU A 72 10.41 -25.01 0.06
N GLU A 73 10.98 -23.95 0.65
CA GLU A 73 10.22 -22.98 1.47
C GLU A 73 9.93 -21.62 0.80
N ARG A 74 10.17 -21.47 -0.51
CA ARG A 74 9.97 -20.16 -1.13
C ARG A 74 8.49 -19.87 -1.37
N THR A 75 8.02 -18.73 -0.90
CA THR A 75 6.69 -18.21 -1.22
C THR A 75 6.53 -18.07 -2.74
N LEU A 76 5.56 -18.79 -3.30
CA LEU A 76 5.24 -18.74 -4.72
C LEU A 76 4.07 -17.78 -4.95
N LEU A 77 4.22 -16.91 -5.93
CA LEU A 77 3.20 -15.95 -6.32
C LEU A 77 2.94 -16.05 -7.83
N PRO A 78 1.67 -15.94 -8.26
CA PRO A 78 1.33 -15.90 -9.68
C PRO A 78 1.79 -14.57 -10.28
N CYS A 79 2.20 -14.60 -11.54
CA CYS A 79 2.39 -13.37 -12.31
C CYS A 79 1.04 -12.78 -12.71
N ASP A 80 0.93 -11.46 -12.63
CA ASP A 80 -0.23 -10.68 -13.03
C ASP A 80 -0.60 -10.81 -14.51
N ASN A 81 0.37 -11.11 -15.36
CA ASN A 81 0.22 -11.13 -16.81
C ASN A 81 0.08 -12.54 -17.39
N CYS A 82 0.86 -13.51 -16.89
CA CYS A 82 0.87 -14.88 -17.43
C CYS A 82 0.31 -15.95 -16.48
N LEU A 83 -0.11 -15.57 -15.26
CA LEU A 83 -0.68 -16.46 -14.23
C LEU A 83 0.22 -17.62 -13.78
N GLY A 84 1.45 -17.73 -14.29
CA GLY A 84 2.42 -18.72 -13.84
C GLY A 84 2.91 -18.42 -12.43
N PHE A 85 3.10 -19.47 -11.63
CA PHE A 85 3.67 -19.34 -10.29
C PHE A 85 5.19 -19.29 -10.33
N PHE A 86 5.74 -18.23 -9.72
CA PHE A 86 7.18 -18.00 -9.58
C PHE A 86 7.53 -17.73 -8.13
N SER A 87 8.79 -18.01 -7.76
CA SER A 87 9.35 -17.56 -6.48
C SER A 87 9.18 -16.05 -6.33
N SER A 88 8.60 -15.60 -5.21
CA SER A 88 8.33 -14.20 -4.88
C SER A 88 9.56 -13.29 -5.11
N LYS A 89 10.76 -13.76 -4.74
CA LYS A 89 12.05 -13.05 -4.96
C LYS A 89 12.42 -12.86 -6.44
N LEU A 90 11.98 -13.75 -7.33
CA LEU A 90 12.32 -13.75 -8.75
C LEU A 90 11.20 -13.20 -9.64
N LEU A 91 10.00 -13.02 -9.08
CA LEU A 91 8.83 -12.57 -9.83
C LEU A 91 9.06 -11.20 -10.50
N TYR A 92 9.79 -10.29 -9.87
CA TYR A 92 10.11 -8.99 -10.48
C TYR A 92 10.96 -9.12 -11.76
N ARG A 93 11.90 -10.08 -11.81
CA ARG A 93 12.74 -10.34 -13.00
C ARG A 93 11.90 -10.92 -14.13
N HIS A 94 10.99 -11.84 -13.79
CA HIS A 94 10.06 -12.41 -14.76
C HIS A 94 9.13 -11.33 -15.32
N ARG A 95 8.51 -10.52 -14.45
CA ARG A 95 7.52 -9.50 -14.85
C ARG A 95 8.08 -8.53 -15.90
N LYS A 96 9.36 -8.15 -15.81
CA LYS A 96 10.05 -7.30 -16.81
C LYS A 96 10.17 -7.92 -18.22
N LYS A 97 10.25 -9.24 -18.30
CA LYS A 97 10.40 -9.99 -19.57
C LYS A 97 9.10 -10.68 -20.01
N CYS A 98 8.03 -10.50 -19.24
CA CYS A 98 6.76 -11.15 -19.53
C CYS A 98 6.09 -10.42 -20.68
N LEU A 99 5.93 -11.12 -21.81
CA LEU A 99 5.47 -10.59 -23.11
C LEU A 99 4.13 -9.85 -23.08
N LYS A 100 3.31 -10.07 -22.04
CA LYS A 100 2.00 -9.42 -21.84
C LYS A 100 2.05 -8.19 -20.91
N GLY A 101 3.22 -7.55 -20.76
CA GLY A 101 3.44 -6.47 -19.78
C GLY A 101 2.87 -5.12 -20.20
N THR A 102 1.82 -4.66 -19.53
CA THR A 102 1.45 -3.24 -19.46
C THR A 102 2.34 -2.50 -18.46
N ASN A 103 2.35 -1.16 -18.49
CA ASN A 103 3.08 -0.32 -17.52
C ASN A 103 2.67 -0.71 -16.09
N PRO A 104 3.58 -1.33 -15.31
CA PRO A 104 3.18 -1.95 -14.06
C PRO A 104 3.00 -0.91 -12.95
N VAL A 105 1.82 -0.88 -12.33
CA VAL A 105 1.60 -0.15 -11.07
C VAL A 105 2.00 -1.03 -9.89
N GLY A 106 2.88 -0.53 -9.02
CA GLY A 106 3.29 -1.20 -7.79
C GLY A 106 4.24 -2.38 -7.97
N SER A 107 4.58 -3.03 -6.86
CA SER A 107 5.55 -4.14 -6.85
C SER A 107 5.00 -5.41 -7.50
N ALA A 108 5.88 -6.20 -8.13
CA ALA A 108 5.50 -7.46 -8.77
C ALA A 108 4.86 -8.44 -7.77
N GLN A 109 5.38 -8.48 -6.54
CA GLN A 109 4.83 -9.33 -5.48
C GLN A 109 3.47 -8.84 -5.00
N ALA A 110 3.25 -7.53 -4.88
CA ALA A 110 1.94 -7.01 -4.48
C ALA A 110 0.87 -7.33 -5.52
N ALA A 111 1.19 -7.20 -6.81
CA ALA A 111 0.33 -7.60 -7.92
C ALA A 111 0.06 -9.12 -7.91
N GLY A 112 1.09 -9.93 -7.69
CA GLY A 112 0.95 -11.39 -7.58
C GLY A 112 0.07 -11.82 -6.41
N GLN A 113 0.23 -11.20 -5.23
CA GLN A 113 -0.68 -11.44 -4.10
C GLN A 113 -2.13 -11.07 -4.44
N SER A 114 -2.36 -9.95 -5.11
CA SER A 114 -3.72 -9.54 -5.50
C SER A 114 -4.35 -10.51 -6.51
N LYS A 115 -3.56 -11.21 -7.32
CA LYS A 115 -4.08 -12.25 -8.23
C LYS A 115 -4.54 -13.51 -7.52
N LEU A 116 -3.98 -13.85 -6.35
CA LEU A 116 -4.49 -14.95 -5.52
C LEU A 116 -5.97 -14.76 -5.12
N LEU A 117 -6.46 -13.52 -5.22
CA LEU A 117 -7.78 -13.09 -4.78
C LEU A 117 -8.74 -12.86 -5.96
N SER A 118 -8.37 -13.32 -7.17
CA SER A 118 -9.17 -13.08 -8.38
C SER A 118 -10.61 -13.57 -8.29
N ASN A 119 -10.84 -14.59 -7.47
CA ASN A 119 -12.14 -15.24 -7.32
C ASN A 119 -13.03 -14.55 -6.28
N LEU A 120 -12.49 -13.58 -5.53
CA LEU A 120 -13.23 -12.85 -4.52
C LEU A 120 -13.90 -11.62 -5.14
N LYS A 121 -15.13 -11.34 -4.72
CA LYS A 121 -15.82 -10.09 -5.06
C LYS A 121 -15.21 -8.97 -4.22
N ILE A 122 -14.43 -8.11 -4.87
CA ILE A 122 -13.69 -7.00 -4.24
C ILE A 122 -14.09 -5.70 -4.92
N ASP A 123 -14.23 -4.64 -4.11
CA ASP A 123 -14.43 -3.27 -4.59
C ASP A 123 -13.31 -2.88 -5.58
N SER A 124 -13.68 -2.34 -6.74
CA SER A 124 -12.76 -2.04 -7.84
C SER A 124 -11.68 -1.06 -7.40
N ARG A 125 -12.07 0.01 -6.70
CA ARG A 125 -11.16 1.05 -6.22
C ARG A 125 -10.14 0.48 -5.23
N LEU A 126 -10.58 -0.39 -4.33
CA LEU A 126 -9.67 -1.06 -3.40
C LEU A 126 -8.65 -1.94 -4.14
N LYS A 127 -9.11 -2.71 -5.13
CA LYS A 127 -8.30 -3.62 -5.93
C LYS A 127 -7.27 -2.90 -6.80
N GLU A 128 -7.63 -1.75 -7.35
CA GLU A 128 -6.82 -1.00 -8.31
C GLU A 128 -5.92 0.04 -7.64
N GLU A 129 -6.39 0.74 -6.61
CA GLU A 129 -5.66 1.86 -6.01
C GLU A 129 -4.87 1.45 -4.75
N VAL A 130 -5.47 0.65 -3.87
CA VAL A 130 -4.89 0.32 -2.55
C VAL A 130 -3.99 -0.91 -2.62
N PHE A 131 -4.50 -2.03 -3.12
CA PHE A 131 -3.80 -3.32 -3.06
C PHE A 131 -2.43 -3.37 -3.75
N PRO A 132 -2.21 -2.68 -4.90
CA PRO A 132 -0.89 -2.65 -5.54
C PRO A 132 0.16 -1.87 -4.75
N ARG A 133 -0.28 -0.95 -3.87
CA ARG A 133 0.59 -0.10 -3.03
C ARG A 133 0.86 -0.72 -1.65
N MET A 134 0.17 -1.79 -1.28
CA MET A 134 0.44 -2.50 -0.03
C MET A 134 1.78 -3.22 -0.09
N ARG A 135 2.47 -3.32 1.06
CA ARG A 135 3.71 -4.08 1.17
C ARG A 135 3.42 -5.56 0.91
N PRO A 136 4.21 -6.28 0.11
CA PRO A 136 3.94 -7.69 -0.20
C PRO A 136 4.40 -8.62 0.93
N ASP A 137 3.72 -8.54 2.08
CA ASP A 137 3.98 -9.35 3.28
C ASP A 137 2.75 -10.18 3.68
N LYS A 138 2.90 -11.01 4.72
CA LYS A 138 1.81 -11.83 5.28
C LYS A 138 0.66 -10.96 5.80
N ILE A 139 0.98 -9.81 6.40
CA ILE A 139 -0.01 -8.85 6.94
C ILE A 139 -0.91 -8.34 5.81
N SER A 140 -0.31 -7.96 4.68
CA SER A 140 -1.10 -7.43 3.56
C SER A 140 -1.87 -8.51 2.84
N LEU A 141 -1.36 -9.75 2.80
CA LEU A 141 -2.12 -10.89 2.30
C LEU A 141 -3.37 -11.14 3.16
N GLU A 142 -3.22 -11.16 4.48
CA GLU A 142 -4.32 -11.34 5.43
C GLU A 142 -5.34 -10.19 5.33
N ALA A 143 -4.88 -8.93 5.31
CA ALA A 143 -5.75 -7.76 5.13
C ALA A 143 -6.58 -7.80 3.83
N LYS A 144 -6.01 -8.36 2.75
CA LYS A 144 -6.73 -8.51 1.48
C LYS A 144 -7.67 -9.71 1.48
N ASN A 145 -7.39 -10.75 2.25
CA ASN A 145 -8.19 -11.98 2.36
C ASN A 145 -9.40 -11.82 3.28
N ASP A 146 -9.25 -11.11 4.41
CA ASP A 146 -10.30 -10.99 5.41
C ASP A 146 -11.51 -10.16 4.90
N PRO A 147 -12.73 -10.71 4.92
CA PRO A 147 -13.92 -10.02 4.42
C PRO A 147 -14.25 -8.71 5.14
N LEU A 148 -14.07 -8.67 6.46
CA LEU A 148 -14.43 -7.52 7.28
C LEU A 148 -13.39 -6.39 7.15
N ILE A 149 -12.10 -6.74 7.07
CA ILE A 149 -11.03 -5.77 6.81
C ILE A 149 -11.17 -5.17 5.40
N ARG A 150 -11.54 -5.98 4.38
CA ARG A 150 -11.86 -5.44 3.04
C ARG A 150 -13.03 -4.47 3.10
N ALA A 151 -14.10 -4.82 3.80
CA ALA A 151 -15.27 -3.98 3.96
C ALA A 151 -14.94 -2.66 4.67
N PHE A 152 -14.07 -2.72 5.69
CA PHE A 152 -13.50 -1.54 6.33
C PHE A 152 -12.77 -0.65 5.33
N GLY A 153 -11.87 -1.21 4.51
CA GLY A 153 -11.16 -0.45 3.48
C GLY A 153 -12.10 0.22 2.48
N THR A 154 -13.12 -0.51 2.01
CA THR A 154 -14.15 0.03 1.11
C THR A 154 -14.94 1.17 1.76
N ARG A 155 -15.38 1.00 3.02
CA ARG A 155 -16.11 2.06 3.75
C ARG A 155 -15.22 3.30 3.95
N TYR A 156 -13.96 3.10 4.33
CA TYR A 156 -13.03 4.18 4.58
C TYR A 156 -12.78 5.04 3.33
N LEU A 157 -12.61 4.42 2.16
CA LEU A 157 -12.44 5.12 0.87
C LEU A 157 -13.71 5.83 0.39
N LYS A 158 -14.90 5.34 0.76
CA LYS A 158 -16.16 6.02 0.44
C LYS A 158 -16.30 7.33 1.20
N THR A 159 -15.86 7.34 2.46
CA THR A 159 -15.83 8.54 3.31
C THR A 159 -14.72 9.51 2.89
N HIS A 160 -13.55 9.01 2.51
CA HIS A 160 -12.37 9.83 2.20
C HIS A 160 -11.94 9.63 0.74
N ARG A 161 -12.33 10.58 -0.12
CA ARG A 161 -12.24 10.41 -1.58
C ARG A 161 -10.88 10.82 -2.16
N GLU A 162 -10.10 11.62 -1.45
CA GLU A 162 -8.85 12.19 -1.93
C GLU A 162 -7.74 11.14 -2.05
N LYS A 163 -6.84 11.34 -3.04
CA LYS A 163 -5.79 10.37 -3.38
C LYS A 163 -4.82 10.06 -2.24
N HIS A 164 -4.57 11.01 -1.33
CA HIS A 164 -3.65 10.79 -0.21
C HIS A 164 -4.19 9.77 0.81
N PHE A 165 -5.52 9.58 0.88
CA PHE A 165 -6.14 8.57 1.74
C PHE A 165 -5.95 7.13 1.26
N ILE A 166 -5.49 6.90 0.02
CA ILE A 166 -5.15 5.55 -0.46
C ILE A 166 -4.05 4.93 0.43
N HIS A 167 -3.03 5.70 0.79
CA HIS A 167 -1.95 5.25 1.67
C HIS A 167 -2.43 5.09 3.12
N VAL A 168 -3.34 5.95 3.57
CA VAL A 168 -3.95 5.85 4.91
C VAL A 168 -4.81 4.60 5.03
N THR A 169 -5.60 4.29 4.00
CA THR A 169 -6.42 3.08 3.91
C THR A 169 -5.54 1.84 3.97
N SER A 170 -4.48 1.79 3.15
CA SER A 170 -3.48 0.72 3.18
C SER A 170 -2.89 0.52 4.59
N ARG A 171 -2.52 1.62 5.27
CA ARG A 171 -2.00 1.57 6.64
C ARG A 171 -3.03 0.99 7.60
N LYS A 172 -4.25 1.53 7.64
CA LYS A 172 -5.31 1.10 8.57
C LYS A 172 -5.74 -0.36 8.36
N MET A 173 -5.87 -0.81 7.12
CA MET A 173 -6.15 -2.22 6.83
C MET A 173 -5.05 -3.15 7.33
N ARG A 174 -3.78 -2.74 7.17
CA ARG A 174 -2.63 -3.51 7.69
C ARG A 174 -2.57 -3.48 9.21
N GLU A 175 -2.93 -2.38 9.84
CA GLU A 175 -3.03 -2.26 11.30
C GLU A 175 -4.05 -3.24 11.88
N LEU A 176 -5.26 -3.31 11.30
CA LEU A 176 -6.28 -4.30 11.67
C LEU A 176 -5.79 -5.74 11.46
N SER A 177 -5.12 -6.00 10.35
CA SER A 177 -4.57 -7.34 10.09
C SER A 177 -3.47 -7.73 11.08
N LYS A 178 -2.65 -6.79 11.57
CA LYS A 178 -1.67 -7.09 12.61
C LYS A 178 -2.37 -7.54 13.89
N ILE A 179 -3.43 -6.82 14.30
CA ILE A 179 -4.23 -7.20 15.48
C ILE A 179 -4.77 -8.62 15.31
N LEU A 180 -5.43 -8.91 14.18
CA LEU A 180 -5.95 -10.26 13.90
C LEU A 180 -4.85 -11.34 13.96
N LEU A 181 -3.68 -11.07 13.39
CA LEU A 181 -2.58 -12.03 13.39
C LEU A 181 -1.97 -12.24 14.78
N GLU A 182 -1.90 -11.20 15.62
CA GLU A 182 -1.44 -11.35 17.01
C GLU A 182 -2.49 -12.07 17.86
N MET A 183 -3.77 -11.72 17.75
CA MET A 183 -4.85 -12.43 18.43
C MET A 183 -4.87 -13.92 18.06
N ARG A 184 -4.63 -14.26 16.79
CA ARG A 184 -4.55 -15.66 16.34
C ARG A 184 -3.38 -16.44 16.95
N LYS A 185 -2.33 -15.76 17.43
CA LYS A 185 -1.24 -16.42 18.18
C LYS A 185 -1.66 -16.74 19.62
N LEU A 186 -2.50 -15.88 20.22
CA LEU A 186 -3.04 -16.07 21.57
C LEU A 186 -4.14 -17.15 21.57
N ASP A 187 -5.04 -17.09 20.58
CA ASP A 187 -6.11 -18.08 20.39
C ASP A 187 -6.28 -18.45 18.92
N THR A 188 -5.98 -19.72 18.60
CA THR A 188 -6.08 -20.27 17.24
C THR A 188 -7.52 -20.39 16.72
N SER A 189 -8.54 -20.30 17.59
CA SER A 189 -9.95 -20.29 17.20
C SER A 189 -10.32 -19.05 16.36
N ILE A 190 -9.54 -17.96 16.49
CA ILE A 190 -9.77 -16.69 15.80
C ILE A 190 -9.23 -16.75 14.36
N THR A 191 -10.09 -17.17 13.45
CA THR A 191 -9.75 -17.30 12.03
C THR A 191 -9.93 -16.01 11.24
N THR A 192 -10.95 -15.21 11.54
CA THR A 192 -11.26 -13.96 10.84
C THR A 192 -11.41 -12.82 11.84
N MET A 193 -11.31 -11.57 11.35
CA MET A 193 -11.58 -10.40 12.18
C MET A 193 -12.97 -10.50 12.81
N PHE A 194 -13.95 -10.98 12.05
CA PHE A 194 -15.32 -11.16 12.52
C PHE A 194 -15.42 -12.13 13.70
N SER A 195 -14.77 -13.31 13.64
CA SER A 195 -14.77 -14.26 14.75
C SER A 195 -14.11 -13.72 16.02
N GLY A 196 -13.18 -12.76 15.87
CA GLY A 196 -12.52 -12.10 17.01
C GLY A 196 -13.34 -10.99 17.65
N LEU A 197 -14.38 -10.46 16.99
CA LEU A 197 -15.21 -9.36 17.53
C LEU A 197 -16.25 -9.89 18.52
N GLN A 198 -15.79 -10.31 19.69
CA GLN A 198 -16.64 -10.73 20.81
C GLN A 198 -16.19 -10.08 22.12
N PRO A 199 -17.10 -9.70 23.03
CA PRO A 199 -16.76 -9.09 24.32
C PRO A 199 -15.73 -9.88 25.12
N LYS A 200 -15.85 -11.21 25.15
CA LYS A 200 -14.90 -12.12 25.84
C LYS A 200 -13.45 -12.03 25.35
N PHE A 201 -13.22 -11.43 24.19
CA PHE A 201 -11.90 -11.28 23.59
C PHE A 201 -11.33 -9.86 23.76
N PHE A 202 -11.99 -9.01 24.54
CA PHE A 202 -11.54 -7.64 24.81
C PHE A 202 -10.10 -7.59 25.35
N ASP A 203 -9.78 -8.40 26.36
CA ASP A 203 -8.43 -8.42 26.94
C ASP A 203 -7.37 -8.86 25.94
N MET A 204 -7.71 -9.77 25.01
CA MET A 204 -6.82 -10.15 23.90
C MET A 204 -6.59 -9.00 22.91
N PHE A 205 -7.58 -8.11 22.68
CA PHE A 205 -7.33 -6.90 21.89
C PHE A 205 -6.35 -5.95 22.58
N VAL A 206 -6.45 -5.81 23.91
CA VAL A 206 -5.53 -5.00 24.72
C VAL A 206 -4.12 -5.59 24.65
N GLU A 207 -3.98 -6.89 24.91
CA GLU A 207 -2.69 -7.59 24.87
C GLU A 207 -2.06 -7.55 23.47
N ALA A 208 -2.82 -7.87 22.42
CA ALA A 208 -2.36 -7.78 21.04
C ALA A 208 -1.90 -6.35 20.69
N THR A 209 -2.61 -5.33 21.18
CA THR A 209 -2.23 -3.93 20.97
C THR A 209 -0.94 -3.58 21.69
N LYS A 210 -0.79 -3.98 22.96
CA LYS A 210 0.44 -3.78 23.75
C LYS A 210 1.64 -4.44 23.07
N CYS A 211 1.47 -5.67 22.56
CA CYS A 211 2.49 -6.38 21.80
C CYS A 211 2.91 -5.64 20.53
N ILE A 212 1.96 -5.23 19.67
CA ILE A 212 2.27 -4.54 18.40
C ILE A 212 2.87 -3.16 18.64
N ALA A 213 2.37 -2.44 19.65
CA ALA A 213 2.86 -1.13 20.04
C ALA A 213 4.22 -1.20 20.75
N LYS A 214 4.72 -2.41 21.04
CA LYS A 214 5.93 -2.71 21.81
C LYS A 214 5.93 -1.94 23.13
N TYR A 215 4.94 -2.25 23.94
CA TYR A 215 4.84 -1.77 25.31
C TYR A 215 5.98 -2.38 26.15
N ASP A 216 6.71 -1.52 26.85
CA ASP A 216 7.73 -1.87 27.83
C ASP A 216 7.11 -1.77 29.22
N ALA A 217 6.94 -2.92 29.88
CA ALA A 217 6.30 -3.00 31.20
C ALA A 217 7.20 -2.46 32.33
N GLU A 218 8.53 -2.44 32.16
CA GLU A 218 9.44 -1.92 33.17
C GLU A 218 9.43 -0.39 33.19
N LYS A 219 9.35 0.22 32.00
CA LYS A 219 9.38 1.67 31.83
C LYS A 219 8.00 2.30 31.69
N ASP A 220 6.95 1.49 31.60
CA ASP A 220 5.58 1.90 31.31
C ASP A 220 5.48 2.77 30.04
N VAL A 221 6.15 2.32 28.96
CA VAL A 221 6.34 3.13 27.75
C VAL A 221 6.00 2.36 26.49
N TYR A 222 5.28 3.01 25.57
CA TYR A 222 5.07 2.49 24.21
C TYR A 222 6.14 3.00 23.24
N HIS A 223 6.69 2.11 22.44
CA HIS A 223 7.53 2.51 21.30
C HIS A 223 6.70 3.07 20.13
N SER A 224 5.45 2.60 19.96
CA SER A 224 4.53 3.07 18.92
C SER A 224 3.20 3.58 19.51
N PRO A 225 3.23 4.67 20.29
CA PRO A 225 2.05 5.14 21.03
C PRO A 225 0.92 5.64 20.12
N THR A 226 1.24 6.23 18.95
CA THR A 226 0.22 6.66 17.97
C THR A 226 -0.62 5.49 17.45
N PHE A 227 -0.03 4.30 17.31
CA PHE A 227 -0.77 3.11 16.89
C PHE A 227 -1.72 2.66 18.00
N ALA A 228 -1.20 2.53 19.23
CA ALA A 228 -1.97 2.12 20.41
C ALA A 228 -3.19 3.02 20.67
N MET A 229 -3.02 4.34 20.48
CA MET A 229 -4.08 5.33 20.65
C MET A 229 -5.17 5.23 19.56
N ASN A 230 -4.80 4.97 18.30
CA ASN A 230 -5.71 5.11 17.16
C ASN A 230 -6.34 3.80 16.67
N ILE A 231 -5.84 2.64 17.09
CA ILE A 231 -6.34 1.35 16.61
C ILE A 231 -7.79 1.10 17.04
N CYS A 232 -8.15 1.50 18.26
CA CYS A 232 -9.51 1.36 18.81
C CYS A 232 -10.57 1.98 17.90
N THR A 233 -10.35 3.18 17.35
CA THR A 233 -11.28 3.80 16.39
C THR A 233 -11.53 2.90 15.18
N SER A 234 -10.51 2.20 14.70
CA SER A 234 -10.63 1.29 13.55
C SER A 234 -11.34 -0.01 13.93
N LEU A 235 -11.14 -0.50 15.16
CA LEU A 235 -11.86 -1.67 15.71
C LEU A 235 -13.36 -1.38 15.87
N LYS A 236 -13.73 -0.24 16.44
CA LYS A 236 -15.14 0.17 16.56
C LYS A 236 -15.82 0.28 15.20
N MET A 237 -15.15 0.85 14.20
CA MET A 237 -15.65 0.87 12.82
C MET A 237 -15.85 -0.54 12.25
N CYS A 238 -15.00 -1.52 12.59
CA CYS A 238 -15.21 -2.92 12.21
C CYS A 238 -16.47 -3.50 12.87
N CYS A 239 -16.73 -3.22 14.15
CA CYS A 239 -17.97 -3.60 14.82
C CYS A 239 -19.20 -3.01 14.11
N ASP A 240 -19.19 -1.71 13.78
CA ASP A 240 -20.31 -1.08 13.06
C ASP A 240 -20.58 -1.72 11.69
N ILE A 241 -19.51 -2.11 10.98
CA ILE A 241 -19.63 -2.81 9.69
C ILE A 241 -20.20 -4.21 9.90
N ALA A 242 -19.77 -4.92 10.94
CA ALA A 242 -20.29 -6.25 11.27
C ALA A 242 -21.78 -6.20 11.65
N ILE A 243 -22.22 -5.19 12.40
CA ILE A 243 -23.64 -4.90 12.66
C ILE A 243 -24.40 -4.67 11.34
N THR A 244 -23.83 -3.86 10.44
CA THR A 244 -24.44 -3.59 9.12
C THR A 244 -24.59 -4.87 8.28
N PHE A 245 -23.61 -5.77 8.35
CA PHE A 245 -23.66 -7.07 7.66
C PHE A 245 -24.76 -7.98 8.21
N ALA A 246 -24.93 -7.99 9.54
CA ALA A 246 -26.02 -8.73 10.18
C ALA A 246 -27.40 -8.23 9.68
N TYR A 247 -27.62 -6.91 9.64
CA TYR A 247 -28.88 -6.35 9.13
C TYR A 247 -29.14 -6.62 7.66
N LYS A 248 -28.10 -6.56 6.82
CA LYS A 248 -28.24 -6.79 5.37
C LYS A 248 -28.34 -8.26 4.98
N LYS A 249 -28.32 -9.19 5.95
CA LYS A 249 -28.28 -10.65 5.73
C LYS A 249 -27.20 -11.06 4.71
N GLN A 250 -26.07 -10.36 4.70
CA GLN A 250 -24.97 -10.68 3.79
C GLN A 250 -24.18 -11.86 4.39
N ALA A 251 -24.44 -13.06 3.87
CA ALA A 251 -23.79 -14.30 4.31
C ALA A 251 -22.28 -14.29 3.99
N PRO A 252 -21.42 -14.95 4.79
CA PRO A 252 -21.62 -16.33 5.28
C PRO A 252 -22.27 -16.53 6.67
N TYR A 253 -22.79 -15.49 7.33
CA TYR A 253 -22.94 -15.45 8.79
C TYR A 253 -24.40 -15.54 9.33
N VAL A 254 -25.12 -16.63 9.04
CA VAL A 254 -26.57 -16.78 9.34
C VAL A 254 -26.89 -17.67 10.56
N SER A 255 -25.90 -18.25 11.27
CA SER A 255 -26.20 -19.27 12.30
C SER A 255 -26.57 -18.75 13.69
N VAL A 256 -26.37 -17.47 13.99
CA VAL A 256 -26.66 -16.87 15.31
C VAL A 256 -27.84 -15.92 15.18
N SER A 257 -28.74 -15.91 16.17
CA SER A 257 -29.82 -14.91 16.25
C SER A 257 -29.21 -13.51 16.14
N SER A 258 -29.58 -12.78 15.08
CA SER A 258 -28.99 -11.48 14.75
C SER A 258 -29.04 -10.49 15.92
N ALA A 259 -30.05 -10.61 16.79
CA ALA A 259 -30.22 -9.78 17.99
C ALA A 259 -29.13 -10.03 19.04
N THR A 260 -28.77 -11.29 19.31
CA THR A 260 -27.72 -11.63 20.29
C THR A 260 -26.34 -11.17 19.82
N PHE A 261 -26.06 -11.35 18.52
CA PHE A 261 -24.82 -10.91 17.92
C PHE A 261 -24.67 -9.38 17.91
N GLU A 262 -25.75 -8.66 17.62
CA GLU A 262 -25.77 -7.20 17.70
C GLU A 262 -25.50 -6.71 19.12
N ALA A 263 -26.14 -7.32 20.12
CA ALA A 263 -25.93 -7.00 21.52
C ALA A 263 -24.47 -7.21 21.93
N ASP A 264 -23.86 -8.33 21.54
CA ASP A 264 -22.43 -8.61 21.79
C ASP A 264 -21.52 -7.54 21.16
N LEU A 265 -21.77 -7.15 19.91
CA LEU A 265 -20.96 -6.12 19.26
C LEU A 265 -21.12 -4.75 19.91
N LYS A 266 -22.34 -4.37 20.33
CA LYS A 266 -22.59 -3.14 21.08
C LYS A 266 -21.91 -3.16 22.44
N THR A 267 -21.95 -4.29 23.14
CA THR A 267 -21.20 -4.49 24.39
C THR A 267 -19.71 -4.34 24.16
N LEU A 268 -19.14 -4.93 23.09
CA LEU A 268 -17.73 -4.78 22.77
C LEU A 268 -17.36 -3.32 22.42
N ILE A 269 -18.20 -2.61 21.67
CA ILE A 269 -18.02 -1.17 21.40
C ILE A 269 -17.99 -0.39 22.72
N HIS A 270 -18.91 -0.68 23.63
CA HIS A 270 -18.95 -0.04 24.94
C HIS A 270 -17.68 -0.30 25.75
N LEU A 271 -17.19 -1.56 25.80
CA LEU A 271 -15.91 -1.89 26.44
C LEU A 271 -14.74 -1.11 25.83
N PHE A 272 -14.71 -0.95 24.51
CA PHE A 272 -13.70 -0.11 23.84
C PHE A 272 -13.80 1.38 24.19
N GLU A 273 -14.98 1.86 24.59
CA GLU A 273 -15.17 3.28 24.96
C GLU A 273 -14.85 3.54 26.42
N THR A 274 -15.25 2.63 27.30
CA THR A 274 -15.07 2.79 28.74
C THR A 274 -13.69 2.37 29.20
N ASN A 275 -13.17 1.23 28.72
CA ASN A 275 -12.00 0.59 29.31
C ASN A 275 -10.70 0.88 28.54
N TRP A 276 -10.79 1.22 27.25
CA TRP A 276 -9.59 1.39 26.42
C TRP A 276 -8.69 2.55 26.86
N SER A 277 -9.28 3.59 27.45
CA SER A 277 -8.54 4.73 27.97
C SER A 277 -7.64 4.35 29.13
N PHE A 278 -8.15 3.54 30.06
CA PHE A 278 -7.40 3.04 31.20
C PHE A 278 -6.33 2.03 30.77
N GLU A 279 -6.68 1.12 29.88
CA GLU A 279 -5.79 0.02 29.48
C GLU A 279 -4.66 0.42 28.53
N VAL A 280 -4.90 1.40 27.66
CA VAL A 280 -4.00 1.69 26.53
C VAL A 280 -3.82 3.18 26.28
N SER A 281 -4.90 3.92 26.01
CA SER A 281 -4.75 5.22 25.35
C SER A 281 -4.23 6.34 26.26
N SER A 282 -4.48 6.29 27.57
CA SER A 282 -3.97 7.31 28.51
C SER A 282 -2.44 7.27 28.60
N HIS A 283 -1.88 6.07 28.79
CA HIS A 283 -0.44 5.83 28.78
C HIS A 283 0.15 6.24 27.43
N ALA A 284 -0.42 5.77 26.32
CA ALA A 284 0.03 6.14 24.97
C ALA A 284 -0.01 7.66 24.70
N ALA A 285 -1.02 8.38 25.19
CA ALA A 285 -1.10 9.83 25.07
C ALA A 285 -0.01 10.53 25.90
N SER A 286 0.24 10.06 27.13
CA SER A 286 1.35 10.53 27.97
C SER A 286 2.69 10.33 27.27
N ASN A 287 2.94 9.15 26.70
CA ASN A 287 4.14 8.88 25.89
C ASN A 287 4.31 9.85 24.72
N LEU A 288 3.23 10.18 24.01
CA LEU A 288 3.29 11.16 22.91
C LEU A 288 3.68 12.55 23.39
N ASN A 289 3.15 12.98 24.53
CA ASN A 289 3.49 14.26 25.14
C ASN A 289 4.95 14.28 25.62
N LEU A 290 5.41 13.23 26.29
CA LEU A 290 6.81 13.07 26.71
C LEU A 290 7.76 13.09 25.50
N ASN A 291 7.44 12.34 24.44
CA ASN A 291 8.23 12.35 23.21
C ASN A 291 8.28 13.74 22.55
N LYS A 292 7.18 14.50 22.65
CA LYS A 292 7.12 15.88 22.15
C LYS A 292 7.95 16.83 23.01
N TRP A 293 7.92 16.68 24.34
CA TRP A 293 8.73 17.49 25.27
C TRP A 293 10.22 17.19 25.15
N ASN A 294 10.58 15.91 25.06
CA ASN A 294 11.95 15.43 24.93
C ASN A 294 12.52 15.62 23.51
N LYS A 295 11.70 16.09 22.55
CA LYS A 295 12.17 16.39 21.21
C LYS A 295 13.10 17.60 21.27
N VAL A 296 14.40 17.33 21.24
CA VAL A 296 15.44 18.36 21.17
C VAL A 296 15.16 19.26 19.98
N THR A 297 14.89 20.54 20.27
CA THR A 297 14.76 21.55 19.23
C THR A 297 16.19 21.95 18.85
N ILE A 298 16.68 21.40 17.74
CA ILE A 298 17.98 21.81 17.19
C ILE A 298 17.79 23.23 16.62
N ILE A 299 18.19 24.22 17.41
CA ILE A 299 18.26 25.60 16.98
C ILE A 299 19.62 25.78 16.31
N SER A 300 19.62 26.14 15.02
CA SER A 300 20.82 26.56 14.31
C SER A 300 21.45 27.76 15.02
N LEU A 301 22.78 27.77 15.18
CA LEU A 301 23.49 28.87 15.82
C LEU A 301 23.22 30.19 15.08
N ALA A 302 23.19 31.30 15.83
CA ALA A 302 23.00 32.63 15.24
C ALA A 302 24.11 32.96 14.20
N SER A 303 25.32 32.44 14.39
CA SER A 303 26.43 32.50 13.44
C SER A 303 26.07 31.86 12.10
N ASP A 304 25.47 30.67 12.12
CA ASP A 304 25.13 29.91 10.92
C ASP A 304 23.97 30.57 10.17
N LEU A 305 23.00 31.10 10.91
CA LEU A 305 21.92 31.91 10.33
C LEU A 305 22.45 33.19 9.68
N LYS A 306 23.47 33.83 10.27
CA LYS A 306 24.15 34.99 9.69
C LYS A 306 24.87 34.62 8.40
N LEU A 307 25.62 33.52 8.38
CA LEU A 307 26.29 33.01 7.19
C LEU A 307 25.30 32.68 6.08
N LEU A 308 24.22 31.99 6.39
CA LEU A 308 23.16 31.66 5.43
C LEU A 308 22.47 32.92 4.89
N ARG A 309 22.15 33.89 5.75
CA ARG A 309 21.60 35.18 5.33
C ARG A 309 22.55 35.92 4.39
N GLN A 310 23.82 36.02 4.73
CA GLN A 310 24.83 36.68 3.90
C GLN A 310 24.96 36.00 2.54
N HIS A 311 24.97 34.67 2.52
CA HIS A 311 24.99 33.89 1.29
C HIS A 311 23.75 34.14 0.41
N LEU A 312 22.54 34.14 1.01
CA LEU A 312 21.29 34.41 0.29
C LEU A 312 21.23 35.85 -0.27
N ILE A 313 21.73 36.84 0.48
CA ILE A 313 21.85 38.23 -0.01
C ILE A 313 22.80 38.27 -1.21
N LYS A 314 23.98 37.64 -1.10
CA LYS A 314 24.96 37.60 -2.19
C LYS A 314 24.41 36.95 -3.46
N ILE A 315 23.64 35.86 -3.33
CA ILE A 315 22.96 35.22 -4.48
C ILE A 315 21.94 36.18 -5.10
N ALA A 316 21.11 36.84 -4.28
CA ALA A 316 20.09 37.76 -4.74
C ALA A 316 20.71 38.96 -5.49
N ASP A 317 21.76 39.56 -4.93
CA ASP A 317 22.45 40.70 -5.52
C ASP A 317 23.11 40.33 -6.85
N ASN A 318 23.80 39.18 -6.92
CA ASN A 318 24.40 38.69 -8.15
C ASN A 318 23.34 38.41 -9.24
N ALA A 319 22.24 37.75 -8.88
CA ALA A 319 21.14 37.48 -9.80
C ALA A 319 20.50 38.78 -10.31
N LEU A 320 20.31 39.76 -9.44
CA LEU A 320 19.73 41.06 -9.79
C LEU A 320 20.66 41.89 -10.68
N GLN A 321 21.97 41.86 -10.44
CA GLN A 321 22.97 42.48 -11.31
C GLN A 321 22.97 41.84 -12.70
N ASN A 322 22.95 40.50 -12.78
CA ASN A 322 22.87 39.78 -14.06
C ASN A 322 21.59 40.12 -14.83
N LEU A 323 20.43 40.15 -14.15
CA LEU A 323 19.16 40.52 -14.76
C LEU A 323 19.16 41.97 -15.29
N LYS A 324 19.75 42.91 -14.55
CA LYS A 324 19.95 44.30 -15.03
C LYS A 324 20.85 44.34 -16.26
N LYS A 325 21.94 43.56 -16.26
CA LYS A 325 22.86 43.46 -17.40
C LYS A 325 22.14 42.90 -18.65
N TYR A 326 21.41 41.79 -18.51
CA TYR A 326 20.62 41.23 -19.61
C TYR A 326 19.57 42.22 -20.12
N LYS A 327 18.90 42.97 -19.23
CA LYS A 327 17.94 44.01 -19.63
C LYS A 327 18.59 45.10 -20.48
N ASN A 328 19.76 45.58 -20.06
CA ASN A 328 20.48 46.64 -20.79
C ASN A 328 21.03 46.13 -22.14
N GLU A 329 21.57 44.91 -22.17
CA GLU A 329 22.05 44.27 -23.40
C GLU A 329 20.91 44.04 -24.40
N ILE A 330 19.76 43.52 -23.95
CA ILE A 330 18.56 43.34 -24.80
C ILE A 330 18.02 44.69 -25.31
N ALA A 331 18.06 45.74 -24.49
CA ALA A 331 17.65 47.08 -24.92
C ALA A 331 18.60 47.71 -25.96
N THR A 332 19.88 47.30 -25.96
CA THR A 332 20.91 47.83 -26.88
C THR A 332 20.98 47.01 -28.18
N SER A 333 20.66 45.71 -28.14
CA SER A 333 20.75 44.78 -29.28
C SER A 333 19.54 44.80 -30.25
N ILE A 334 18.71 45.85 -30.25
CA ILE A 334 17.50 45.93 -31.12
C ILE A 334 17.83 46.00 -32.63
N VAL A 335 19.10 46.05 -33.06
CA VAL A 335 19.45 46.22 -34.48
C VAL A 335 20.09 45.00 -35.17
N GLN A 336 20.83 44.06 -34.53
CA GLN A 336 21.54 42.97 -35.28
C GLN A 336 21.90 41.69 -34.48
N GLU A 337 20.97 40.94 -33.87
CA GLU A 337 21.30 39.62 -33.27
C GLU A 337 20.44 38.47 -33.83
N THR A 338 21.08 37.30 -34.05
CA THR A 338 20.41 36.07 -34.53
C THR A 338 19.60 35.38 -33.43
N ASP A 339 18.50 34.70 -33.81
CA ASP A 339 17.50 34.09 -32.91
C ASP A 339 18.10 33.14 -31.84
N ASN A 340 19.15 32.39 -32.17
CA ASN A 340 19.75 31.41 -31.26
C ASN A 340 20.48 32.05 -30.06
N THR A 341 21.14 33.19 -30.28
CA THR A 341 21.83 33.94 -29.22
C THR A 341 20.85 34.57 -28.24
N LEU A 342 19.75 35.12 -28.75
CA LEU A 342 18.69 35.72 -27.93
C LEU A 342 18.00 34.67 -27.04
N GLN A 343 17.70 33.50 -27.60
CA GLN A 343 17.06 32.40 -26.86
C GLN A 343 17.94 31.86 -25.71
N SER A 344 19.27 31.83 -25.90
CA SER A 344 20.23 31.46 -24.85
C SER A 344 20.29 32.48 -23.70
N LYS A 345 20.26 33.78 -24.03
CA LYS A 345 20.23 34.88 -23.04
C LYS A 345 18.93 34.90 -22.24
N ILE A 346 17.78 34.64 -22.88
CA ILE A 346 16.48 34.50 -22.21
C ILE A 346 16.49 33.32 -21.21
N LYS A 347 17.09 32.19 -21.59
CA LYS A 347 17.21 31.02 -20.72
C LYS A 347 18.10 31.29 -19.49
N LEU A 348 19.20 32.03 -19.67
CA LEU A 348 20.06 32.47 -18.56
C LEU A 348 19.35 33.47 -17.64
N GLY A 349 18.60 34.41 -18.22
CA GLY A 349 17.75 35.33 -17.46
C GLY A 349 16.69 34.61 -16.63
N PHE A 350 16.04 33.59 -17.18
CA PHE A 350 15.07 32.76 -16.44
C PHE A 350 15.72 32.03 -15.25
N ASN A 351 16.95 31.52 -15.42
CA ASN A 351 17.69 30.87 -14.34
C ASN A 351 18.05 31.85 -13.21
N ASP A 352 18.54 33.05 -13.54
CA ASP A 352 18.86 34.05 -12.52
C ASP A 352 17.60 34.64 -11.86
N TYR A 353 16.48 34.73 -12.59
CA TYR A 353 15.17 35.06 -12.01
C TYR A 353 14.69 33.99 -11.00
N ASN A 354 14.84 32.70 -11.33
CA ASN A 354 14.53 31.61 -10.40
C ASN A 354 15.40 31.67 -9.14
N LYS A 355 16.71 31.89 -9.28
CA LYS A 355 17.61 32.07 -8.12
C LYS A 355 17.18 33.25 -7.24
N LEU A 356 16.74 34.35 -7.85
CA LEU A 356 16.23 35.50 -7.12
C LEU A 356 14.96 35.12 -6.33
N ILE A 357 13.98 34.47 -6.96
CA ILE A 357 12.75 33.99 -6.29
C ILE A 357 13.09 33.03 -5.16
N GLU A 358 13.92 32.01 -5.42
CA GLU A 358 14.30 31.01 -4.43
C GLU A 358 15.02 31.65 -3.24
N SER A 359 15.89 32.63 -3.49
CA SER A 359 16.59 33.35 -2.42
C SER A 359 15.64 34.16 -1.54
N VAL A 360 14.65 34.84 -2.15
CA VAL A 360 13.62 35.60 -1.44
C VAL A 360 12.70 34.65 -0.66
N TYR A 361 12.26 33.56 -1.28
CA TYR A 361 11.44 32.53 -0.64
C TYR A 361 12.15 31.91 0.57
N CYS A 362 13.43 31.56 0.44
CA CYS A 362 14.25 31.07 1.55
C CYS A 362 14.36 32.09 2.69
N ARG A 363 14.54 33.38 2.37
CA ARG A 363 14.57 34.46 3.37
C ARG A 363 13.22 34.61 4.09
N VAL A 364 12.11 34.52 3.37
CA VAL A 364 10.76 34.55 3.94
C VAL A 364 10.55 33.37 4.88
N ILE A 365 10.90 32.14 4.48
CA ILE A 365 10.78 30.96 5.35
C ILE A 365 11.62 31.09 6.63
N LEU A 366 12.87 31.56 6.50
CA LEU A 366 13.77 31.72 7.65
C LEU A 366 13.24 32.73 8.67
N LEU A 367 12.59 33.80 8.21
CA LEU A 367 12.10 34.90 9.05
C LEU A 367 10.64 34.75 9.47
N ASN A 368 9.83 33.94 8.78
CA ASN A 368 8.41 33.68 9.09
C ASN A 368 8.14 32.34 9.78
N ARG A 369 9.15 31.67 10.35
CA ARG A 369 8.85 30.62 11.33
C ARG A 369 8.19 31.30 12.53
N LYS A 370 6.85 31.26 12.61
CA LYS A 370 6.12 31.41 13.88
C LYS A 370 6.80 30.48 14.89
N ARG A 371 7.65 31.05 15.75
CA ARG A 371 8.26 30.32 16.86
C ARG A 371 7.10 29.94 17.77
N SER A 372 6.72 28.66 17.72
CA SER A 372 5.69 28.13 18.60
C SER A 372 6.25 28.17 20.02
N GLY A 373 5.94 29.22 20.78
CA GLY A 373 6.41 29.40 22.16
C GLY A 373 6.80 30.83 22.56
N GLU A 374 6.97 31.78 21.64
CA GLU A 374 7.19 33.18 22.05
C GLU A 374 5.84 33.83 22.36
N LYS A 375 5.51 33.96 23.65
CA LYS A 375 4.55 34.97 24.11
C LYS A 375 5.17 36.32 23.78
N THR A 376 4.65 37.00 22.77
CA THR A 376 4.92 38.42 22.55
C THR A 376 4.30 39.18 23.71
N PHE A 377 5.11 39.53 24.70
CA PHE A 377 4.85 40.70 25.53
C PHE A 377 5.31 41.91 24.74
N PHE A 378 4.35 42.61 24.13
CA PHE A 378 4.38 44.05 23.92
C PHE A 378 2.93 44.52 23.85
#